data_AF-A0A7K9QFL0-F1
#
_entry.id   AF-A0A7K9QFL0-F1
#
_cell.length_a   1.000
_cell.length_b   1.000
_cell.length_c   1.000
_cell.angle_alpha   90.00
_cell.angle_beta   90.00
_cell.angle_gamma   90.00
#
_symmetry.space_group_name_H-M   'P 1'
#
loop_
_entity.id
_entity.type
_entity.pdbx_description
1 polymer ?
#
loop_
_entity_poly.entity_id
_entity_poly.type
_entity_poly.pdbx_seq_one_letter_code
_entity_poly.pdbx_strand_id
1 'polypeptide(L)'
;KCAQPRRWKAFDGKITEMDTQNSLRGKELLEIYRSINTKDIPKDERTSVLLTLKWTVKEHECKLTQEIVSLIDREIDLLSRKVKECNLEGLRKRISTLFLQYIKIPEFNPQVAGLIKVPQDPLKLYKNVYFCHSCEKYLAPTEFPIPANSRTIGRCRSCYQLDNEARQREAYFKYRLILENLRKSEIDYQDDSKIVFLVQLPDMQYLIENIWNCQSALSACNDLYDLVMVRWDKQLEWSPWNTILLTKEEADAHLKLCNLQKTYEAPFICRIEQKHIRAKNYFARIPAMSSFLHRSNNQSDVNSYKKHSSSKFKK
;
A
#
# COMPACT_ATOMS: atom_id res chain seq x y z
N LYS A 1 17.90 -26.63 -13.96
CA LYS A 1 16.57 -26.01 -14.24
C LYS A 1 16.06 -26.45 -15.61
N CYS A 2 16.76 -26.16 -16.70
CA CYS A 2 16.35 -26.60 -18.06
C CYS A 2 16.27 -28.13 -18.23
N ALA A 3 17.07 -28.90 -17.50
CA ALA A 3 17.08 -30.37 -17.54
C ALA A 3 16.00 -31.05 -16.67
N GLN A 4 15.13 -30.29 -15.99
CA GLN A 4 14.11 -30.89 -15.11
C GLN A 4 12.86 -31.30 -15.91
N PRO A 5 12.26 -32.47 -15.62
CA PRO A 5 11.02 -32.88 -16.25
C PRO A 5 9.87 -31.96 -15.80
N ARG A 6 8.81 -31.87 -16.62
CA ARG A 6 7.59 -31.18 -16.21
C ARG A 6 6.88 -32.03 -15.16
N ARG A 7 6.43 -31.38 -14.09
CA ARG A 7 5.72 -32.04 -12.98
C ARG A 7 4.35 -31.42 -12.82
N TRP A 8 3.32 -32.24 -12.71
CA TRP A 8 1.98 -31.79 -12.34
C TRP A 8 1.31 -32.81 -11.43
N LYS A 9 0.36 -32.32 -10.63
CA LYS A 9 -0.47 -33.16 -9.77
C LYS A 9 -1.72 -33.55 -10.55
N ALA A 10 -1.92 -34.84 -10.76
CA ALA A 10 -3.11 -35.36 -11.41
C ALA A 10 -4.32 -35.29 -10.45
N PHE A 11 -5.52 -35.52 -10.98
CA PHE A 11 -6.77 -35.48 -10.22
C PHE A 11 -6.82 -36.49 -9.06
N ASP A 12 -6.09 -37.61 -9.18
CA ASP A 12 -5.92 -38.63 -8.15
C ASP A 12 -4.92 -38.22 -7.04
N GLY A 13 -4.35 -37.03 -7.13
CA GLY A 13 -3.39 -36.48 -6.19
C GLY A 13 -1.96 -36.97 -6.37
N LYS A 14 -1.68 -37.86 -7.33
CA LYS A 14 -0.32 -38.33 -7.64
C LYS A 14 0.43 -37.28 -8.46
N ILE A 15 1.74 -37.20 -8.25
CA ILE A 15 2.62 -36.33 -9.04
C ILE A 15 3.11 -37.14 -10.24
N THR A 16 2.79 -36.67 -11.45
CA THR A 16 3.31 -37.23 -12.70
C THR A 16 4.46 -36.37 -13.18
N GLU A 17 5.57 -37.03 -13.55
CA GLU A 17 6.71 -36.39 -14.20
C GLU A 17 6.76 -36.80 -15.66
N MET A 18 6.98 -35.85 -16.56
CA MET A 18 7.12 -36.11 -17.99
C MET A 18 8.28 -35.32 -18.56
N ASP A 19 9.15 -36.05 -19.26
CA ASP A 19 10.14 -35.44 -20.11
C ASP A 19 9.53 -34.99 -21.43
N THR A 20 9.86 -33.77 -21.83
CA THR A 20 9.55 -33.20 -23.15
C THR A 20 10.82 -33.22 -23.99
N GLN A 21 10.69 -33.08 -25.31
CA GLN A 21 11.86 -32.93 -26.18
C GLN A 21 12.79 -31.79 -25.72
N ASN A 22 12.22 -30.71 -25.19
CA ASN A 22 12.98 -29.58 -24.66
C ASN A 22 13.72 -29.89 -23.36
N SER A 23 13.12 -30.67 -22.45
CA SER A 23 13.79 -31.08 -21.21
C SER A 23 14.84 -32.15 -21.44
N LEU A 24 14.62 -33.05 -22.42
CA LEU A 24 15.63 -34.02 -22.89
C LEU A 24 16.83 -33.30 -23.50
N ARG A 25 16.61 -32.35 -24.42
CA ARG A 25 17.69 -31.51 -24.95
C ARG A 25 18.44 -30.75 -23.85
N GLY A 26 17.72 -30.24 -22.86
CA GLY A 26 18.31 -29.60 -21.68
C GLY A 26 19.17 -30.56 -20.84
N LYS A 27 18.81 -31.85 -20.76
CA LYS A 27 19.60 -32.90 -20.10
C LYS A 27 20.87 -33.23 -20.87
N GLU A 28 20.77 -33.44 -22.19
CA GLU A 28 21.91 -33.70 -23.08
C GLU A 28 22.96 -32.60 -22.95
N LEU A 29 22.55 -31.33 -23.08
CA LEU A 29 23.45 -30.17 -22.98
C LEU A 29 24.09 -30.05 -21.59
N LEU A 30 23.35 -30.39 -20.53
CA LEU A 30 23.87 -30.39 -19.16
C LEU A 30 24.92 -31.48 -18.95
N GLU A 31 24.71 -32.66 -19.53
CA GLU A 31 25.65 -33.78 -19.47
C GLU A 31 26.96 -33.41 -20.18
N ILE A 32 26.89 -32.89 -21.40
CA ILE A 32 28.07 -32.40 -22.13
C ILE A 32 28.80 -31.32 -21.32
N TYR A 33 28.05 -30.37 -20.73
CA TYR A 33 28.64 -29.30 -19.92
C TYR A 33 29.37 -29.84 -18.69
N ARG A 34 28.85 -30.90 -18.06
CA ARG A 34 29.52 -31.55 -16.94
C ARG A 34 30.78 -32.27 -17.42
N SER A 35 30.69 -33.06 -18.48
CA SER A 35 31.81 -33.83 -19.05
C SER A 35 32.97 -32.94 -19.46
N ILE A 36 32.72 -31.76 -20.04
CA ILE A 36 33.80 -30.83 -20.42
C ILE A 36 34.48 -30.17 -19.21
N ASN A 37 33.84 -30.17 -18.05
CA ASN A 37 34.34 -29.57 -16.82
C ASN A 37 34.91 -30.60 -15.83
N THR A 38 34.79 -31.90 -16.15
CA THR A 38 35.43 -32.97 -15.38
C THR A 38 36.95 -32.82 -15.45
N LYS A 39 37.61 -32.89 -14.30
CA LYS A 39 39.06 -32.80 -14.16
C LYS A 39 39.68 -34.19 -14.15
N ASP A 40 40.98 -34.26 -14.46
CA ASP A 40 41.81 -35.46 -14.28
C ASP A 40 41.32 -36.70 -15.06
N ILE A 41 40.80 -36.49 -16.27
CA ILE A 41 40.39 -37.56 -17.18
C ILE A 41 41.51 -37.92 -18.19
N PRO A 42 41.61 -39.19 -18.63
CA PRO A 42 42.53 -39.60 -19.68
C PRO A 42 42.38 -38.77 -20.96
N LYS A 43 43.49 -38.60 -21.71
CA LYS A 43 43.51 -37.80 -22.94
C LYS A 43 42.54 -38.30 -24.01
N ASP A 44 42.37 -39.61 -24.14
CA ASP A 44 41.47 -40.22 -25.12
C ASP A 44 39.99 -39.95 -24.76
N GLU A 45 39.67 -40.02 -23.46
CA GLU A 45 38.35 -39.65 -22.95
C GLU A 45 38.09 -38.16 -23.15
N ARG A 46 39.08 -37.30 -22.85
CA ARG A 46 38.98 -35.85 -23.09
C ARG A 46 38.71 -35.54 -24.56
N THR A 47 39.43 -36.21 -25.46
CA THR A 47 39.25 -36.03 -26.91
C THR A 47 37.85 -36.46 -27.34
N SER A 48 37.35 -37.58 -26.82
CA SER A 48 35.98 -38.05 -27.08
C SER A 48 34.92 -37.03 -26.63
N VAL A 49 35.07 -36.48 -25.42
CA VAL A 49 34.17 -35.42 -24.90
C VAL A 49 34.19 -34.17 -25.78
N LEU A 50 35.37 -33.75 -26.23
CA LEU A 50 35.53 -32.59 -27.11
C LEU A 50 34.90 -32.81 -28.48
N LEU A 51 35.00 -34.02 -29.03
CA LEU A 51 34.33 -34.38 -30.28
C LEU A 51 32.82 -34.37 -30.14
N THR A 52 32.28 -34.93 -29.04
CA THR A 52 30.84 -34.85 -28.74
C THR A 52 30.35 -33.40 -28.71
N LEU A 53 31.07 -32.53 -27.98
CA LEU A 53 30.77 -31.10 -27.95
C LEU A 53 30.80 -30.47 -29.36
N LYS A 54 31.83 -30.78 -30.16
CA LYS A 54 31.98 -30.27 -31.53
C LYS A 54 30.81 -30.66 -32.43
N TRP A 55 30.33 -31.90 -32.34
CA TRP A 55 29.15 -32.35 -33.10
C TRP A 55 27.89 -31.63 -32.66
N THR A 56 27.65 -31.49 -31.35
CA THR A 56 26.46 -30.82 -30.82
C THR A 56 26.37 -29.36 -31.23
N VAL A 57 27.47 -28.60 -31.23
CA VAL A 57 27.43 -27.18 -31.60
C VAL A 57 27.38 -26.96 -33.11
N LYS A 58 27.74 -27.97 -33.92
CA LYS A 58 27.66 -27.91 -35.40
C LYS A 58 26.22 -27.96 -35.93
N GLU A 59 25.25 -28.32 -35.09
CA GLU A 59 23.83 -28.26 -35.46
C GLU A 59 23.37 -26.82 -35.81
N HIS A 60 24.11 -25.80 -35.36
CA HIS A 60 23.82 -24.40 -35.65
C HIS A 60 25.07 -23.65 -36.12
N GLU A 61 25.03 -23.05 -37.31
CA GLU A 61 26.15 -22.27 -37.84
C GLU A 61 26.02 -20.78 -37.46
N CYS A 62 26.84 -20.32 -36.52
CA CYS A 62 26.94 -18.90 -36.17
C CYS A 62 28.34 -18.57 -35.64
N LYS A 63 28.64 -17.28 -35.45
CA LYS A 63 29.96 -16.83 -34.96
C LYS A 63 30.37 -17.51 -33.65
N LEU A 64 29.43 -17.72 -32.73
CA LEU A 64 29.68 -18.38 -31.45
C LEU A 64 30.08 -19.86 -31.63
N THR A 65 29.35 -20.61 -32.45
CA THR A 65 29.65 -22.04 -32.67
C THR A 65 30.95 -22.22 -33.45
N GLN A 66 31.24 -21.34 -34.41
CA GLN A 66 32.54 -21.31 -35.11
C GLN A 66 33.71 -21.08 -34.15
N GLU A 67 33.57 -20.15 -33.20
CA GLU A 67 34.59 -19.91 -32.18
C GLU A 67 34.79 -21.12 -31.27
N ILE A 68 33.70 -21.74 -30.79
CA ILE A 68 33.76 -22.96 -29.98
C ILE A 68 34.50 -24.07 -30.73
N VAL A 69 34.13 -24.33 -31.99
CA VAL A 69 34.76 -25.36 -32.83
C VAL A 69 36.26 -25.08 -33.02
N SER A 70 36.64 -23.84 -33.28
CA SER A 70 38.06 -23.45 -33.43
C SER A 70 38.87 -23.71 -32.16
N LEU A 71 38.32 -23.41 -30.98
CA LEU A 71 38.99 -23.66 -29.71
C LEU A 71 39.08 -25.15 -29.39
N ILE A 72 38.06 -25.94 -29.73
CA ILE A 72 38.09 -27.40 -29.59
C ILE A 72 39.20 -27.99 -30.45
N ASP A 73 39.27 -27.61 -31.72
CA ASP A 73 40.31 -28.10 -32.64
C ASP A 73 41.72 -27.74 -32.15
N ARG A 74 41.86 -26.54 -31.56
CA ARG A 74 43.10 -26.13 -30.89
C ARG A 74 43.42 -26.97 -29.64
N GLU A 75 42.44 -27.30 -28.81
CA GLU A 75 42.68 -28.17 -27.63
C GLU A 75 43.13 -29.56 -28.08
N ILE A 76 42.47 -30.14 -29.09
CA ILE A 76 42.79 -31.47 -29.64
C ILE A 76 44.22 -31.49 -30.22
N ASP A 77 44.62 -30.48 -31.01
CA ASP A 77 45.98 -30.36 -31.53
C ASP A 77 47.02 -30.29 -30.40
N LEU A 78 46.78 -29.47 -29.36
CA LEU A 78 47.70 -29.34 -28.24
C LEU A 78 47.78 -30.62 -27.38
N LEU A 79 46.68 -31.36 -27.25
CA LEU A 79 46.66 -32.67 -26.59
C LEU A 79 47.51 -33.70 -27.35
N SER A 80 47.38 -33.73 -28.68
CA SER A 80 48.17 -34.62 -29.55
C SER A 80 49.68 -34.35 -29.44
N ARG A 81 50.06 -33.08 -29.23
CA ARG A 81 51.45 -32.64 -28.99
C ARG A 81 51.94 -32.84 -27.55
N LYS A 82 51.12 -33.49 -26.70
CA LYS A 82 51.44 -33.79 -25.29
C LYS A 82 51.77 -32.55 -24.44
N VAL A 83 51.14 -31.41 -24.72
CA VAL A 83 51.27 -30.19 -23.90
C VAL A 83 50.82 -30.47 -22.46
N LYS A 84 51.50 -29.86 -21.48
CA LYS A 84 51.16 -29.98 -20.05
C LYS A 84 49.77 -29.42 -19.77
N GLU A 85 48.99 -30.10 -18.93
CA GLU A 85 47.59 -29.74 -18.66
C GLU A 85 47.42 -28.35 -18.03
N CYS A 86 48.36 -27.93 -17.18
CA CYS A 86 48.34 -26.59 -16.57
C CYS A 86 48.32 -25.46 -17.62
N ASN A 87 48.92 -25.69 -18.80
CA ASN A 87 48.94 -24.72 -19.89
C ASN A 87 47.62 -24.68 -20.68
N LEU A 88 46.74 -25.67 -20.50
CA LEU A 88 45.45 -25.76 -21.18
C LEU A 88 44.30 -25.17 -20.37
N GLU A 89 44.53 -24.79 -19.10
CA GLU A 89 43.47 -24.31 -18.21
C GLU A 89 42.68 -23.12 -18.78
N GLY A 90 43.38 -22.13 -19.33
CA GLY A 90 42.75 -20.96 -19.92
C GLY A 90 41.88 -21.31 -21.14
N LEU A 91 42.36 -22.23 -21.98
CA LEU A 91 41.64 -22.73 -23.15
C LEU A 91 40.38 -23.51 -22.73
N ARG A 92 40.52 -24.44 -21.77
CA ARG A 92 39.42 -25.22 -21.21
C ARG A 92 38.34 -24.32 -20.58
N LYS A 93 38.76 -23.31 -19.80
CA LYS A 93 37.84 -22.31 -19.22
C LYS A 93 37.10 -21.52 -20.31
N ARG A 94 37.78 -21.12 -21.38
CA ARG A 94 37.16 -20.40 -22.49
C ARG A 94 36.14 -21.28 -23.23
N ILE A 95 36.47 -22.53 -23.54
CA ILE A 95 35.54 -23.49 -24.17
C ILE A 95 34.30 -23.68 -23.29
N SER A 96 34.48 -23.91 -22.00
CA SER A 96 33.37 -24.07 -21.04
C SER A 96 32.49 -22.83 -20.94
N THR A 97 33.09 -21.64 -20.93
CA THR A 97 32.38 -20.36 -20.87
C THR A 97 31.54 -20.13 -22.14
N LEU A 98 32.12 -20.33 -23.32
CA LEU A 98 31.40 -20.16 -24.58
C LEU A 98 30.30 -21.22 -24.74
N PHE A 99 30.55 -22.46 -24.33
CA PHE A 99 29.50 -23.47 -24.34
C PHE A 99 28.36 -23.14 -23.38
N LEU A 100 28.66 -22.55 -22.20
CA LEU A 100 27.62 -22.06 -21.31
C LEU A 100 26.81 -20.92 -21.93
N GLN A 101 27.44 -20.05 -22.74
CA GLN A 101 26.72 -19.03 -23.51
C GLN A 101 25.80 -19.68 -24.55
N TYR A 102 26.30 -20.68 -25.29
CA TYR A 102 25.51 -21.46 -26.24
C TYR A 102 24.27 -22.09 -25.57
N ILE A 103 24.43 -22.72 -24.41
CA ILE A 103 23.32 -23.33 -23.65
C ILE A 103 22.25 -22.31 -23.22
N LYS A 104 22.60 -21.03 -23.06
CA LYS A 104 21.70 -19.97 -22.60
C LYS A 104 20.89 -19.32 -23.73
N ILE A 105 21.15 -19.68 -24.99
CA ILE A 105 20.47 -19.13 -26.15
C ILE A 105 19.18 -19.97 -26.39
N PRO A 106 17.98 -19.36 -26.34
CA PRO A 106 16.71 -20.08 -26.53
C PRO A 106 16.61 -20.89 -27.81
N GLU A 107 17.25 -20.43 -28.88
CA GLU A 107 17.30 -21.09 -30.18
C GLU A 107 17.99 -22.45 -30.10
N PHE A 108 18.98 -22.61 -29.21
CA PHE A 108 19.75 -23.85 -29.04
C PHE A 108 19.23 -24.69 -27.86
N ASN A 109 18.59 -24.04 -26.88
CA ASN A 109 18.00 -24.65 -25.70
C ASN A 109 16.61 -24.03 -25.41
N PRO A 110 15.54 -24.56 -26.03
CA PRO A 110 14.21 -23.97 -25.95
C PRO A 110 13.67 -23.79 -24.53
N GLN A 111 14.09 -24.65 -23.60
CA GLN A 111 13.65 -24.59 -22.21
C GLN A 111 14.15 -23.34 -21.47
N VAL A 112 15.17 -22.66 -22.01
CA VAL A 112 15.67 -21.39 -21.44
C VAL A 112 14.67 -20.26 -21.65
N ALA A 113 13.89 -20.25 -22.73
CA ALA A 113 12.95 -19.17 -23.04
C ALA A 113 12.01 -18.85 -21.86
N GLY A 114 11.49 -19.87 -21.17
CA GLY A 114 10.61 -19.71 -20.00
C GLY A 114 11.32 -19.25 -18.71
N LEU A 115 12.65 -19.22 -18.69
CA LEU A 115 13.46 -18.75 -17.55
C LEU A 115 13.93 -17.31 -17.74
N ILE A 116 13.80 -16.74 -18.95
CA ILE A 116 14.22 -15.37 -19.23
C ILE A 116 13.11 -14.41 -18.81
N LYS A 117 13.43 -13.49 -17.90
CA LYS A 117 12.48 -12.50 -17.36
C LYS A 117 12.15 -11.37 -18.34
N VAL A 118 13.04 -11.11 -19.29
CA VAL A 118 12.92 -10.03 -20.27
C VAL A 118 12.45 -10.64 -21.60
N PRO A 119 11.35 -10.14 -22.20
CA PRO A 119 10.96 -10.50 -23.55
C PRO A 119 12.13 -10.34 -24.53
N GLN A 120 12.38 -11.34 -25.35
CA GLN A 120 13.45 -11.31 -26.37
C GLN A 120 13.19 -10.26 -27.47
N ASP A 121 11.93 -9.86 -27.64
CA ASP A 121 11.51 -8.84 -28.59
C ASP A 121 11.39 -7.48 -27.89
N PRO A 122 12.27 -6.50 -28.18
CA PRO A 122 12.21 -5.16 -27.60
C PRO A 122 10.88 -4.44 -27.88
N LEU A 123 10.21 -4.73 -28.99
CA LEU A 123 8.96 -4.05 -29.37
C LEU A 123 7.78 -4.45 -28.45
N LYS A 124 7.85 -5.62 -27.82
CA LYS A 124 6.85 -6.07 -26.83
C LYS A 124 6.95 -5.31 -25.50
N LEU A 125 8.09 -4.69 -25.21
CA LEU A 125 8.27 -3.86 -24.01
C LEU A 125 7.58 -2.51 -24.15
N TYR A 126 7.64 -1.89 -25.34
CA TYR A 126 7.11 -0.53 -25.54
C TYR A 126 5.58 -0.44 -25.57
N LYS A 127 4.88 -1.52 -25.91
CA LYS A 127 3.41 -1.48 -26.08
C LYS A 127 2.62 -1.63 -24.77
N ASN A 128 3.26 -2.06 -23.68
CA ASN A 128 2.58 -2.50 -22.45
C ASN A 128 3.04 -1.76 -21.20
N VAL A 129 3.46 -0.50 -21.35
CA VAL A 129 3.88 0.34 -20.21
C VAL A 129 3.32 1.75 -20.35
N TYR A 130 2.87 2.31 -19.22
CA TYR A 130 2.46 3.70 -19.11
C TYR A 130 3.33 4.43 -18.10
N PHE A 131 3.46 5.75 -18.27
CA PHE A 131 4.25 6.61 -17.41
C PHE A 131 3.40 7.24 -16.31
N CYS A 132 3.81 7.08 -15.05
CA CYS A 132 3.19 7.78 -13.93
C CYS A 132 3.88 9.12 -13.67
N HIS A 133 3.14 10.22 -13.79
CA HIS A 133 3.64 11.57 -13.56
C HIS A 133 3.98 11.90 -12.09
N SER A 134 3.56 11.07 -11.13
CA SER A 134 3.81 11.33 -9.69
C SER A 134 5.03 10.61 -9.14
N CYS A 135 5.38 9.45 -9.68
CA CYS A 135 6.55 8.68 -9.23
C CYS A 135 7.60 8.48 -10.33
N GLU A 136 7.38 9.06 -11.52
CA GLU A 136 8.28 9.04 -12.67
C GLU A 136 8.69 7.63 -13.13
N LYS A 137 7.81 6.66 -12.95
CA LYS A 137 8.05 5.25 -13.31
C LYS A 137 7.18 4.82 -14.49
N TYR A 138 7.76 3.98 -15.34
CA TYR A 138 7.04 3.19 -16.32
C TYR A 138 6.48 1.93 -15.65
N LEU A 139 5.16 1.76 -15.70
CA LEU A 139 4.44 0.68 -15.04
C LEU A 139 3.46 0.03 -16.00
N ALA A 140 3.07 -1.21 -15.72
CA ALA A 140 2.08 -1.91 -16.51
C ALA A 140 0.69 -1.22 -16.44
N PRO A 141 -0.16 -1.34 -17.48
CA PRO A 141 -1.54 -0.85 -17.48
C PRO A 141 -2.36 -1.24 -16.25
N THR A 142 -2.11 -2.43 -15.69
CA THR A 142 -2.80 -2.95 -14.48
C THR A 142 -2.54 -2.11 -13.23
N GLU A 143 -1.44 -1.35 -13.20
CA GLU A 143 -1.05 -0.50 -12.07
C GLU A 143 -1.74 0.87 -12.08
N PHE A 144 -2.53 1.18 -13.11
CA PHE A 144 -3.26 2.43 -13.21
C PHE A 144 -4.75 2.18 -13.00
N PRO A 145 -5.41 2.94 -12.09
CA PRO A 145 -6.86 3.03 -12.14
C PRO A 145 -7.21 3.78 -13.43
N ILE A 146 -7.93 3.12 -14.34
CA ILE A 146 -8.49 3.76 -15.53
C ILE A 146 -9.98 3.96 -15.22
N PRO A 147 -10.40 5.15 -14.77
CA PRO A 147 -11.82 5.46 -14.68
C PRO A 147 -12.43 5.31 -16.07
N ALA A 148 -13.62 4.72 -16.18
CA ALA A 148 -14.32 4.51 -17.45
C ALA A 148 -14.49 5.81 -18.28
N ASN A 149 -14.36 6.97 -17.63
CA ASN A 149 -14.64 8.28 -18.20
C ASN A 149 -13.36 9.08 -18.53
N SER A 150 -12.16 8.56 -18.20
CA SER A 150 -10.90 9.28 -18.41
C SER A 150 -10.24 8.87 -19.72
N ARG A 151 -9.88 9.86 -20.54
CA ARG A 151 -9.08 9.67 -21.77
C ARG A 151 -7.57 9.73 -21.51
N THR A 152 -7.15 10.13 -20.31
CA THR A 152 -5.74 10.32 -19.96
C THR A 152 -5.32 9.32 -18.88
N ILE A 153 -4.15 8.69 -19.07
CA ILE A 153 -3.51 7.89 -18.01
C ILE A 153 -3.03 8.84 -16.92
N GLY A 154 -3.61 8.71 -15.73
CA GLY A 154 -3.32 9.54 -14.58
C GLY A 154 -2.18 9.01 -13.72
N ARG A 155 -2.35 9.10 -12.40
CA ARG A 155 -1.40 8.59 -11.40
C ARG A 155 -1.55 7.07 -11.23
N CYS A 156 -0.47 6.38 -10.89
CA CYS A 156 -0.54 4.96 -10.57
C CYS A 156 -1.30 4.73 -9.24
N ARG A 157 -1.76 3.49 -9.02
CA ARG A 157 -2.54 3.09 -7.84
C ARG A 157 -1.81 3.40 -6.53
N SER A 158 -0.50 3.16 -6.47
CA SER A 158 0.31 3.46 -5.28
C SER A 158 0.36 4.95 -4.97
N CYS A 159 0.60 5.81 -5.97
CA CYS A 159 0.58 7.26 -5.77
C CYS A 159 -0.82 7.76 -5.37
N TYR A 160 -1.87 7.15 -5.92
CA TYR A 160 -3.24 7.48 -5.54
C TYR A 160 -3.54 7.10 -4.08
N GLN A 161 -3.10 5.93 -3.62
CA GLN A 161 -3.23 5.50 -2.23
C GLN A 161 -2.47 6.43 -1.28
N LEU A 162 -1.22 6.77 -1.61
CA LEU A 162 -0.41 7.68 -0.80
C LEU A 162 -1.03 9.08 -0.68
N ASP A 163 -1.62 9.61 -1.77
CA ASP A 163 -2.34 10.90 -1.75
C ASP A 163 -3.56 10.83 -0.81
N ASN A 164 -4.34 9.76 -0.89
CA ASN A 164 -5.49 9.55 0.01
C ASN A 164 -5.07 9.42 1.48
N GLU A 165 -4.03 8.65 1.76
CA GLU A 165 -3.48 8.51 3.11
C GLU A 165 -2.94 9.84 3.64
N ALA A 166 -2.32 10.66 2.79
CA ALA A 166 -1.86 12.00 3.18
C ALA A 166 -3.06 12.91 3.53
N ARG A 167 -4.12 12.91 2.72
CA ARG A 167 -5.35 13.68 3.01
C ARG A 167 -6.03 13.24 4.30
N GLN A 168 -6.12 11.93 4.54
CA GLN A 168 -6.68 11.41 5.79
C GLN A 168 -5.84 11.81 7.00
N ARG A 169 -4.49 11.74 6.90
CA ARG A 169 -3.59 12.21 7.96
C ARG A 169 -3.77 13.70 8.25
N GLU A 170 -3.94 14.51 7.21
CA GLU A 170 -4.16 15.95 7.35
C GLU A 170 -5.47 16.26 8.08
N ALA A 171 -6.57 15.58 7.71
CA ALA A 171 -7.86 15.71 8.41
C ALA A 171 -7.76 15.27 9.88
N TYR A 172 -7.10 14.15 10.16
CA TYR A 172 -6.89 13.63 11.51
C TYR A 172 -6.09 14.60 12.40
N PHE A 173 -5.05 15.23 11.83
CA PHE A 173 -4.28 16.28 12.50
C PHE A 173 -5.15 17.49 12.87
N LYS A 174 -6.12 17.87 12.02
CA LYS A 174 -7.04 18.99 12.30
C LYS A 174 -7.99 18.69 13.44
N TYR A 175 -8.59 17.51 13.46
CA TYR A 175 -9.47 17.10 14.58
C TYR A 175 -8.71 17.09 15.91
N ARG A 176 -7.43 16.70 15.87
CA ARG A 176 -6.55 16.75 17.04
C ARG A 176 -6.33 18.18 17.53
N LEU A 177 -6.06 19.12 16.62
CA LEU A 177 -5.86 20.52 16.97
C LEU A 177 -7.13 21.14 17.59
N ILE A 178 -8.31 20.84 17.06
CA ILE A 178 -9.59 21.31 17.62
C ILE A 178 -9.77 20.78 19.04
N LEU A 179 -9.48 19.49 19.29
CA LEU A 179 -9.56 18.89 20.63
C LEU A 179 -8.55 19.50 21.61
N GLU A 180 -7.32 19.74 21.17
CA GLU A 180 -6.28 20.36 21.99
C GLU A 180 -6.65 21.81 22.35
N ASN A 181 -7.18 22.58 21.40
CA ASN A 181 -7.66 23.94 21.63
C ASN A 181 -8.86 23.96 22.59
N LEU A 182 -9.82 23.05 22.41
CA LEU A 182 -10.95 22.90 23.30
C LEU A 182 -10.51 22.58 24.73
N ARG A 183 -9.56 21.65 24.91
CA ARG A 183 -9.02 21.31 26.24
C ARG A 183 -8.34 22.52 26.89
N LYS A 184 -7.57 23.30 26.13
CA LYS A 184 -6.95 24.53 26.64
C LYS A 184 -8.00 25.54 27.09
N SER A 185 -8.99 25.82 26.25
CA SER A 185 -10.06 26.77 26.62
C SER A 185 -10.85 26.32 27.84
N GLU A 186 -11.02 25.01 28.05
CA GLU A 186 -11.75 24.47 29.19
C GLU A 186 -10.96 24.55 30.51
N ILE A 187 -9.63 24.50 30.46
CA ILE A 187 -8.77 24.75 31.62
C ILE A 187 -8.92 26.20 32.10
N ASP A 188 -9.10 27.15 31.17
CA ASP A 188 -9.23 28.57 31.49
C ASP A 188 -10.50 28.90 32.32
N TYR A 189 -11.54 28.05 32.27
CA TYR A 189 -12.76 28.23 33.08
C TYR A 189 -12.58 27.85 34.56
N GLN A 190 -11.55 27.07 34.91
CA GLN A 190 -11.24 26.63 36.28
C GLN A 190 -12.42 25.98 37.05
N ASP A 191 -13.32 25.30 36.34
CA ASP A 191 -14.56 24.72 36.89
C ASP A 191 -14.49 23.20 37.14
N ASP A 192 -13.28 22.64 37.17
CA ASP A 192 -13.01 21.19 37.29
C ASP A 192 -13.74 20.34 36.22
N SER A 193 -13.92 20.87 35.01
CA SER A 193 -14.52 20.14 33.89
C SER A 193 -13.78 18.83 33.57
N LYS A 194 -14.51 17.70 33.57
CA LYS A 194 -13.91 16.36 33.38
C LYS A 194 -14.26 15.73 32.05
N ILE A 195 -15.41 16.10 31.47
CA ILE A 195 -15.97 15.45 30.29
C ILE A 195 -15.07 15.64 29.06
N VAL A 196 -14.48 16.83 28.89
CA VAL A 196 -13.59 17.18 27.77
C VAL A 196 -12.35 16.28 27.71
N PHE A 197 -11.83 15.88 28.86
CA PHE A 197 -10.64 15.04 28.96
C PHE A 197 -10.94 13.55 28.72
N LEU A 198 -12.21 13.14 28.86
CA LEU A 198 -12.66 11.79 28.52
C LEU A 198 -12.84 11.59 27.01
N VAL A 199 -13.10 12.66 26.26
CA VAL A 199 -13.24 12.61 24.80
C VAL A 199 -11.91 12.28 24.14
N GLN A 200 -11.90 11.23 23.31
CA GLN A 200 -10.75 10.85 22.51
C GLN A 200 -10.81 11.45 21.09
N LEU A 201 -9.74 11.28 20.32
CA LEU A 201 -9.67 11.81 18.96
C LEU A 201 -10.73 11.21 18.00
N PRO A 202 -11.03 9.89 18.02
CA PRO A 202 -12.12 9.33 17.20
C PRO A 202 -13.49 9.92 17.54
N ASP A 203 -13.73 10.24 18.82
CA ASP A 203 -14.96 10.85 19.29
C ASP A 203 -15.14 12.27 18.73
N MET A 204 -14.05 13.04 18.69
CA MET A 204 -14.05 14.38 18.07
C MET A 204 -14.25 14.33 16.57
N GLN A 205 -13.64 13.36 15.90
CA GLN A 205 -13.88 13.13 14.49
C GLN A 205 -15.37 12.85 14.24
N TYR A 206 -16.00 11.97 15.03
CA TYR A 206 -17.42 11.67 14.92
C TYR A 206 -18.31 12.90 15.18
N LEU A 207 -17.98 13.70 16.20
CA LEU A 207 -18.68 14.96 16.45
C LEU A 207 -18.64 15.88 15.23
N ILE A 208 -17.45 16.11 14.67
CA ILE A 208 -17.28 17.05 13.57
C ILE A 208 -17.94 16.51 12.29
N GLU A 209 -17.66 15.26 11.91
CA GLU A 209 -18.13 14.68 10.64
C GLU A 209 -19.62 14.30 10.67
N ASN A 210 -20.09 13.63 11.71
CA ASN A 210 -21.42 13.02 11.73
C ASN A 210 -22.49 13.86 12.43
N ILE A 211 -22.11 14.68 13.41
CA ILE A 211 -23.06 15.54 14.15
C ILE A 211 -23.11 16.94 13.56
N TRP A 212 -21.94 17.50 13.22
CA TRP A 212 -21.82 18.86 12.70
C TRP A 212 -21.59 18.95 11.18
N ASN A 213 -21.43 17.83 10.48
CA ASN A 213 -21.22 17.76 9.01
C ASN A 213 -20.02 18.59 8.51
N CYS A 214 -18.97 18.72 9.32
CA CYS A 214 -17.80 19.55 9.04
C CYS A 214 -18.13 21.00 8.72
N GLN A 215 -19.22 21.54 9.30
CA GLN A 215 -19.69 22.89 9.03
C GLN A 215 -19.95 23.68 10.30
N SER A 216 -19.66 24.98 10.26
CA SER A 216 -20.08 25.91 11.30
C SER A 216 -21.61 25.96 11.40
N ALA A 217 -22.12 26.14 12.62
CA ALA A 217 -23.56 26.14 12.85
C ALA A 217 -24.25 27.36 12.24
N LEU A 218 -23.57 28.51 12.17
CA LEU A 218 -24.15 29.79 11.75
C LEU A 218 -23.92 30.05 10.25
N SER A 219 -22.67 30.18 9.79
CA SER A 219 -22.34 30.47 8.39
C SER A 219 -22.31 29.25 7.45
N ALA A 220 -22.37 28.02 7.98
CA ALA A 220 -22.12 26.78 7.23
C ALA A 220 -20.73 26.70 6.55
N CYS A 221 -19.76 27.45 7.07
CA CYS A 221 -18.37 27.40 6.63
C CYS A 221 -17.79 26.00 6.87
N ASN A 222 -17.11 25.46 5.87
CA ASN A 222 -16.52 24.11 5.89
C ASN A 222 -14.99 24.09 5.99
N ASP A 223 -14.37 25.24 6.24
CA ASP A 223 -12.93 25.32 6.45
C ASP A 223 -12.55 24.84 7.85
N LEU A 224 -12.08 23.59 7.95
CA LEU A 224 -11.63 22.96 9.18
C LEU A 224 -10.55 23.74 9.95
N TYR A 225 -9.78 24.64 9.30
CA TYR A 225 -8.76 25.45 9.98
C TYR A 225 -9.33 26.58 10.82
N ASP A 226 -10.54 27.01 10.47
CA ASP A 226 -11.23 28.11 11.13
C ASP A 226 -12.29 27.62 12.13
N LEU A 227 -12.65 26.34 12.09
CA LEU A 227 -13.63 25.77 13.00
C LEU A 227 -13.07 25.52 14.41
N VAL A 228 -13.86 25.88 15.41
CA VAL A 228 -13.61 25.68 16.83
C VAL A 228 -14.87 25.18 17.53
N MET A 229 -14.70 24.35 18.56
CA MET A 229 -15.80 23.93 19.43
C MET A 229 -15.81 24.76 20.70
N VAL A 230 -16.98 25.25 21.08
CA VAL A 230 -17.21 25.99 22.32
C VAL A 230 -18.44 25.48 23.05
N ARG A 231 -18.58 25.83 24.33
CA ARG A 231 -19.79 25.56 25.13
C ARG A 231 -21.00 26.21 24.46
N TRP A 232 -22.09 25.46 24.34
CA TRP A 232 -23.36 26.02 23.89
C TRP A 232 -23.98 26.90 24.99
N ASP A 233 -24.13 26.34 26.19
CA ASP A 233 -24.47 27.08 27.41
C ASP A 233 -23.21 27.23 28.27
N LYS A 234 -22.81 28.49 28.49
CA LYS A 234 -21.62 28.86 29.28
C LYS A 234 -21.71 28.47 30.74
N GLN A 235 -22.92 28.37 31.27
CA GLN A 235 -23.14 28.06 32.68
C GLN A 235 -22.89 26.57 32.98
N LEU A 236 -22.83 25.73 31.96
CA LEU A 236 -22.64 24.30 32.07
C LEU A 236 -21.24 23.93 31.56
N GLU A 237 -20.64 22.90 32.16
CA GLU A 237 -19.38 22.36 31.65
C GLU A 237 -19.53 21.92 30.19
N TRP A 238 -18.44 21.94 29.43
CA TRP A 238 -18.49 21.44 28.07
C TRP A 238 -18.79 19.94 28.07
N SER A 239 -19.66 19.54 27.17
CA SER A 239 -19.95 18.13 26.89
C SER A 239 -20.35 17.98 25.43
N PRO A 240 -20.31 16.76 24.87
CA PRO A 240 -20.80 16.51 23.52
C PRO A 240 -22.26 16.95 23.26
N TRP A 241 -23.04 17.12 24.33
CA TRP A 241 -24.43 17.60 24.31
C TRP A 241 -24.61 19.02 24.90
N ASN A 242 -23.51 19.73 25.12
CA ASN A 242 -23.45 21.16 25.43
C ASN A 242 -22.34 21.82 24.61
N THR A 243 -22.29 21.53 23.31
CA THR A 243 -21.24 22.00 22.40
C THR A 243 -21.82 22.65 21.17
N ILE A 244 -21.10 23.59 20.57
CA ILE A 244 -21.42 24.14 19.25
C ILE A 244 -20.14 24.29 18.43
N LEU A 245 -20.20 23.90 17.15
CA LEU A 245 -19.12 24.07 16.19
C LEU A 245 -19.33 25.39 15.42
N LEU A 246 -18.36 26.31 15.53
CA LEU A 246 -18.42 27.67 14.97
C LEU A 246 -17.09 28.02 14.32
N THR A 247 -17.04 29.07 13.51
CA THR A 247 -15.76 29.69 13.15
C THR A 247 -15.15 30.43 14.35
N LYS A 248 -13.86 30.78 14.33
CA LYS A 248 -13.22 31.53 15.42
C LYS A 248 -13.94 32.85 15.71
N GLU A 249 -14.28 33.59 14.67
CA GLU A 249 -14.99 34.86 14.77
C GLU A 249 -16.42 34.69 15.34
N GLU A 250 -17.13 33.66 14.88
CA GLU A 250 -18.46 33.31 15.39
C GLU A 250 -18.42 32.88 16.86
N ALA A 251 -17.39 32.12 17.25
CA ALA A 251 -17.18 31.68 18.62
C ALA A 251 -16.92 32.88 19.54
N ASP A 252 -16.08 33.83 19.14
CA ASP A 252 -15.83 35.06 19.90
C ASP A 252 -17.11 35.88 20.08
N ALA A 253 -17.96 35.96 19.05
CA ALA A 253 -19.27 36.60 19.15
C ALA A 253 -20.20 35.84 20.10
N HIS A 254 -20.28 34.51 19.98
CA HIS A 254 -21.08 33.65 20.86
C HIS A 254 -20.65 33.78 22.33
N LEU A 255 -19.34 33.84 22.58
CA LEU A 255 -18.74 34.00 23.90
C LEU A 255 -19.02 35.36 24.57
N LYS A 256 -19.51 36.36 23.83
CA LYS A 256 -19.97 37.65 24.39
C LYS A 256 -21.45 37.67 24.77
N LEU A 257 -22.24 36.68 24.34
CA LEU A 257 -23.69 36.65 24.58
C LEU A 257 -24.06 36.28 26.03
N CYS A 258 -24.99 37.02 26.64
CA CYS A 258 -25.48 36.73 27.99
C CYS A 258 -26.71 35.81 28.03
N ASN A 259 -27.56 35.82 27.00
CA ASN A 259 -28.80 35.04 26.95
C ASN A 259 -29.03 34.41 25.57
N LEU A 260 -28.94 33.09 25.49
CA LEU A 260 -29.11 32.33 24.24
C LEU A 260 -30.55 32.45 23.68
N GLN A 261 -31.55 32.33 24.55
CA GLN A 261 -32.97 32.33 24.19
C GLN A 261 -33.48 33.67 23.63
N LYS A 262 -32.77 34.77 23.92
CA LYS A 262 -33.09 36.10 23.38
C LYS A 262 -32.31 36.44 22.12
N THR A 263 -31.17 35.78 21.90
CA THR A 263 -30.25 36.12 20.80
C THR A 263 -30.46 35.22 19.59
N TYR A 264 -30.71 33.94 19.80
CA TYR A 264 -30.95 32.99 18.73
C TYR A 264 -32.45 32.76 18.52
N GLU A 265 -32.86 32.63 17.26
CA GLU A 265 -34.22 32.29 16.92
C GLU A 265 -34.57 30.85 17.36
N ALA A 266 -35.81 30.63 17.78
CA ALA A 266 -36.29 29.33 18.24
C ALA A 266 -36.04 28.16 17.25
N PRO A 267 -36.19 28.33 15.91
CA PRO A 267 -35.87 27.27 14.95
C PRO A 267 -34.39 26.89 14.94
N PHE A 268 -33.49 27.84 15.21
CA PHE A 268 -32.06 27.55 15.31
C PHE A 268 -31.75 26.74 16.58
N ILE A 269 -32.29 27.17 17.72
CA ILE A 269 -32.13 26.46 19.01
C ILE A 269 -32.61 25.01 18.89
N CYS A 270 -33.78 24.79 18.29
CA CYS A 270 -34.31 23.44 18.08
C CYS A 270 -33.38 22.56 17.23
N ARG A 271 -32.75 23.11 16.17
CA ARG A 271 -31.76 22.39 15.37
C ARG A 271 -30.52 22.00 16.19
N ILE A 272 -30.05 22.88 17.07
CA ILE A 272 -28.91 22.61 17.94
C ILE A 272 -29.26 21.52 18.97
N GLU A 273 -30.44 21.60 19.59
CA GLU A 273 -30.92 20.58 20.53
C GLU A 273 -31.03 19.20 19.87
N GLN A 274 -31.51 19.13 18.62
CA GLN A 274 -31.53 17.88 17.85
C GLN A 274 -30.13 17.29 17.65
N LYS A 275 -29.12 18.13 17.37
CA LYS A 275 -27.71 17.69 17.28
C LYS A 275 -27.20 17.19 18.64
N HIS A 276 -27.53 17.88 19.73
CA HIS A 276 -27.18 17.43 21.08
C HIS A 276 -27.83 16.10 21.45
N ILE A 277 -29.09 15.88 21.09
CA ILE A 277 -29.77 14.59 21.30
C ILE A 277 -29.04 13.46 20.54
N ARG A 278 -28.64 13.71 19.29
CA ARG A 278 -27.84 12.74 18.51
C ARG A 278 -26.50 12.46 19.19
N ALA A 279 -25.83 13.50 19.71
CA ALA A 279 -24.61 13.35 20.48
C ALA A 279 -24.84 12.49 21.73
N LYS A 280 -25.87 12.79 22.55
CA LYS A 280 -26.21 11.99 23.74
C LYS A 280 -26.38 10.51 23.40
N ASN A 281 -27.11 10.19 22.34
CA ASN A 281 -27.36 8.81 21.94
C ASN A 281 -26.09 8.06 21.52
N TYR A 282 -25.15 8.74 20.88
CA TYR A 282 -23.85 8.15 20.52
C TYR A 282 -22.98 7.94 21.76
N PHE A 283 -22.78 9.01 22.56
CA PHE A 283 -21.89 9.01 23.71
C PHE A 283 -22.42 8.21 24.91
N ALA A 284 -23.73 7.95 24.99
CA ALA A 284 -24.32 7.04 25.98
C ALA A 284 -23.78 5.61 25.88
N ARG A 285 -23.25 5.20 24.73
CA ARG A 285 -22.63 3.88 24.53
C ARG A 285 -21.27 3.76 25.21
N ILE A 286 -20.65 4.89 25.58
CA ILE A 286 -19.33 4.92 26.22
C ILE A 286 -19.52 4.86 27.74
N PRO A 287 -19.07 3.78 28.42
CA PRO A 287 -19.32 3.58 29.85
C PRO A 287 -18.79 4.71 30.75
N ALA A 288 -17.67 5.33 30.37
CA ALA A 288 -17.10 6.46 31.12
C ALA A 288 -17.95 7.73 31.02
N MET A 289 -18.74 7.89 29.95
CA MET A 289 -19.60 9.06 29.72
C MET A 289 -21.04 8.87 30.17
N SER A 290 -21.51 7.63 30.26
CA SER A 290 -22.89 7.31 30.69
C SER A 290 -23.18 7.78 32.12
N SER A 291 -22.19 7.72 33.02
CA SER A 291 -22.30 8.22 34.40
C SER A 291 -22.59 9.73 34.45
N PHE A 292 -22.02 10.52 33.54
CA PHE A 292 -22.26 11.97 33.44
C PHE A 292 -23.62 12.29 32.80
N LEU A 293 -24.09 11.46 31.87
CA LEU A 293 -25.44 11.60 31.28
C LEU A 293 -26.54 11.40 32.32
N HIS A 294 -26.41 10.40 33.20
CA HIS A 294 -27.38 10.17 34.28
C HIS A 294 -27.41 11.33 35.29
N ARG A 295 -26.25 11.94 35.58
CA ARG A 295 -26.16 13.14 36.44
C ARG A 295 -26.82 14.36 35.81
N SER A 296 -26.60 14.57 34.51
CA SER A 296 -27.20 15.67 33.74
C SER A 296 -28.72 15.52 33.62
N ASN A 297 -29.22 14.30 33.37
CA ASN A 297 -30.66 14.03 33.30
C ASN A 297 -31.34 14.25 34.66
N ASN A 298 -30.71 13.82 35.76
CA ASN A 298 -31.22 14.07 37.11
C ASN A 298 -31.24 15.57 37.46
N GLN A 299 -30.27 16.37 36.97
CA GLN A 299 -30.27 17.83 37.13
C GLN A 299 -31.31 18.54 36.26
N SER A 300 -31.58 18.07 35.03
CA SER A 300 -32.68 18.60 34.22
C SER A 300 -34.06 18.28 34.81
N ASP A 301 -34.23 17.09 35.41
CA ASP A 301 -35.48 16.73 36.09
C ASP A 301 -35.68 17.58 37.36
N VAL A 302 -34.66 17.77 38.19
CA VAL A 302 -34.76 18.64 39.38
C VAL A 302 -35.06 20.11 39.01
N ASN A 303 -34.52 20.62 37.90
CA ASN A 303 -34.81 21.97 37.41
C ASN A 303 -36.21 22.11 36.77
N SER A 304 -36.75 21.06 36.16
CA SER A 304 -38.13 21.04 35.66
C SER A 304 -39.14 21.02 36.81
N TYR A 305 -38.87 20.26 37.89
CA TYR A 305 -39.67 20.27 39.12
C TYR A 305 -39.63 21.61 39.87
N LYS A 306 -38.48 22.32 39.90
CA LYS A 306 -38.38 23.67 40.49
C LYS A 306 -39.13 24.75 39.69
N LYS A 307 -39.10 24.69 38.35
CA LYS A 307 -39.91 25.60 37.51
C LYS A 307 -41.42 25.41 37.75
N HIS A 308 -41.88 24.16 37.88
CA HIS A 308 -43.30 23.88 38.15
C HIS A 308 -43.77 24.26 39.57
N SER A 309 -42.89 24.21 40.58
CA SER A 309 -43.21 24.61 41.95
C SER A 309 -43.19 26.14 42.13
N SER A 310 -42.29 26.86 41.44
CA SER A 310 -42.27 28.33 41.44
C SER A 310 -43.47 28.99 40.72
N SER A 311 -44.13 28.28 39.80
CA SER A 311 -45.38 28.73 39.17
C SER A 311 -46.65 28.52 40.01
N LYS A 312 -46.58 27.76 41.11
CA LYS A 312 -47.75 27.47 41.98
C LYS A 312 -47.85 28.37 43.22
N PHE A 313 -46.87 29.22 43.50
CA PHE A 313 -46.91 30.25 44.56
C PHE A 313 -46.91 31.67 43.97
N LYS A 314 -47.85 31.95 43.08
CA LYS A 314 -48.32 33.32 42.77
C LYS A 314 -49.82 33.27 42.50
N LYS A 315 -50.59 33.21 43.58
CA LYS A 315 -51.95 33.74 43.66
C LYS A 315 -52.15 34.29 45.07
#